data_AF-A0A966ARH1-F1
#
_entry.id   AF-A0A966ARH1-F1
#
_cell.length_a   1.000
_cell.length_b   1.000
_cell.length_c   1.000
_cell.angle_alpha   90.00
_cell.angle_beta   90.00
_cell.angle_gamma   90.00
#
_symmetry.space_group_name_H-M   'P 1'
#
loop_
_entity.id
_entity.type
_entity.pdbx_description
1 polymer ?
#
loop_
_entity_poly.entity_id
_entity_poly.type
_entity_poly.pdbx_seq_one_letter_code
_entity_poly.pdbx_strand_id
1 'polypeptide(L)'
;MDFFWTEVDQIGRMIWGPATFIGLLGAGILFTLWTRITQYRVMTHGIDVVRGVYDDPDDPGAINHFQALSAALSATVGLGNIAGVALAIGAGGPGALVWMWIVGFFGMALKNVEITLAMMYRDTSDPENPSGGAMHVVR
;
A
#
# COMPACT_ATOMS: atom_id res chain seq x y z
N MET A 1 -27.24 -4.45 -25.66
CA MET A 1 -26.61 -3.56 -24.67
C MET A 1 -26.72 -4.13 -23.26
N ASP A 2 -27.85 -4.70 -22.86
CA ASP A 2 -28.04 -5.26 -21.50
C ASP A 2 -27.17 -6.48 -21.20
N PHE A 3 -26.89 -7.33 -22.20
CA PHE A 3 -25.98 -8.46 -22.06
C PHE A 3 -24.56 -8.02 -21.66
N PHE A 4 -23.99 -7.02 -22.35
CA PHE A 4 -22.66 -6.49 -22.04
C PHE A 4 -22.57 -5.93 -20.60
N TRP A 5 -23.58 -5.15 -20.19
CA TRP A 5 -23.62 -4.61 -18.82
C TRP A 5 -23.79 -5.69 -17.76
N THR A 6 -24.50 -6.77 -18.06
CA THR A 6 -24.66 -7.91 -17.15
C THR A 6 -23.35 -8.65 -16.94
N GLU A 7 -22.62 -8.93 -18.02
CA GLU A 7 -21.30 -9.58 -17.94
C GLU A 7 -20.28 -8.71 -17.17
N VAL A 8 -20.27 -7.39 -17.42
CA VAL A 8 -19.41 -6.44 -16.69
C VAL A 8 -19.76 -6.40 -15.20
N ASP A 9 -21.05 -6.40 -14.84
CA ASP A 9 -21.49 -6.39 -13.45
C ASP A 9 -21.14 -7.70 -12.73
N GLN A 10 -21.24 -8.85 -13.41
CA GLN A 10 -20.84 -10.14 -12.83
C GLN A 10 -19.34 -10.20 -12.55
N ILE A 11 -18.51 -9.78 -13.50
CA ILE A 11 -17.05 -9.69 -13.30
C ILE A 11 -16.75 -8.69 -12.17
N GLY A 12 -17.42 -7.54 -12.16
CA GLY A 12 -17.29 -6.52 -11.13
C GLY A 12 -17.58 -7.07 -9.74
N ARG A 13 -18.69 -7.79 -9.56
CA ARG A 13 -19.06 -8.41 -8.28
C ARG A 13 -18.09 -9.51 -7.85
N MET A 14 -17.49 -10.22 -8.80
CA MET A 14 -16.49 -11.24 -8.48
C MET A 14 -15.18 -10.61 -8.00
N ILE A 15 -14.68 -9.60 -8.72
CA ILE A 15 -13.40 -8.93 -8.41
C ILE A 15 -13.53 -8.06 -7.15
N TRP A 16 -14.58 -7.24 -7.07
CA TRP A 16 -14.85 -6.32 -5.96
C TRP A 16 -15.77 -6.95 -4.90
N GLY A 17 -15.86 -8.28 -4.89
CA GLY A 17 -16.66 -9.03 -3.95
C GLY A 17 -16.03 -9.13 -2.55
N PRO A 18 -16.81 -9.59 -1.55
CA PRO A 18 -16.32 -9.79 -0.20
C PRO A 18 -15.09 -10.71 -0.10
N ALA A 19 -14.98 -11.70 -0.99
CA ALA A 19 -13.88 -12.66 -1.01
C ALA A 19 -12.51 -11.99 -1.19
N THR A 20 -12.40 -11.00 -2.09
CA THR A 20 -11.15 -10.26 -2.33
C THR A 20 -10.73 -9.48 -1.09
N PHE A 21 -11.67 -8.78 -0.44
CA PHE A 21 -11.39 -8.01 0.77
C PHE A 21 -11.01 -8.91 1.95
N ILE A 22 -11.67 -10.07 2.11
CA ILE A 22 -11.32 -11.07 3.11
C ILE A 22 -9.92 -11.64 2.84
N GLY A 23 -9.60 -11.94 1.58
CA GLY A 23 -8.27 -12.41 1.18
C GLY A 23 -7.17 -11.38 1.47
N LEU A 24 -7.41 -10.11 1.14
CA LEU A 24 -6.48 -9.02 1.42
C LEU A 24 -6.25 -8.81 2.92
N LEU A 25 -7.34 -8.79 3.72
CA LEU A 25 -7.24 -8.67 5.16
C LEU A 25 -6.53 -9.89 5.77
N GLY A 26 -6.85 -11.09 5.29
CA GLY A 26 -6.19 -12.34 5.69
C GLY A 26 -4.70 -12.34 5.40
N ALA A 27 -4.29 -11.86 4.23
CA ALA A 27 -2.88 -11.69 3.88
C ALA A 27 -2.19 -10.65 4.80
N GLY A 28 -2.85 -9.52 5.08
CA GLY A 28 -2.33 -8.51 6.01
C GLY A 28 -2.13 -9.05 7.43
N ILE A 29 -3.08 -9.84 7.93
CA ILE A 29 -2.97 -10.54 9.23
C ILE A 29 -1.84 -11.56 9.20
N LEU A 30 -1.77 -12.40 8.16
CA LEU A 30 -0.73 -13.42 8.01
C LEU A 30 0.66 -12.77 8.00
N PHE A 31 0.88 -11.72 7.21
CA PHE A 31 2.17 -11.04 7.15
C PHE A 31 2.47 -10.25 8.43
N THR A 32 1.45 -9.73 9.12
CA THR A 32 1.63 -9.13 10.44
C THR A 32 2.19 -10.14 11.44
N LEU A 33 1.65 -11.36 11.47
CA LEU A 33 2.14 -12.43 12.35
C LEU A 33 3.51 -12.92 11.92
N TRP A 34 3.72 -13.14 10.62
CA TRP A 34 4.98 -13.63 10.06
C TRP A 34 6.15 -12.66 10.31
N THR A 35 5.92 -11.37 10.12
CA THR A 35 6.90 -10.32 10.39
C THR A 35 6.99 -9.95 11.87
N ARG A 36 6.30 -10.65 12.78
CA ARG A 36 6.30 -10.38 14.24
C ARG A 36 5.95 -8.92 14.59
N ILE A 37 4.93 -8.37 13.93
CA ILE A 37 4.43 -7.00 14.16
C ILE A 37 5.54 -5.95 13.90
N THR A 38 6.28 -6.14 12.80
CA THR A 38 7.37 -5.23 12.43
C THR A 38 6.86 -3.82 12.07
N GLN A 39 5.58 -3.64 11.71
CA GLN A 39 5.01 -2.33 11.38
C GLN A 39 5.18 -1.28 12.49
N TYR A 40 5.20 -1.68 13.77
CA TYR A 40 5.43 -0.74 14.87
C TYR A 40 6.87 -0.21 14.87
N ARG A 41 7.86 -1.10 14.69
CA ARG A 41 9.28 -0.75 14.68
C ARG A 41 9.65 0.10 13.46
N VAL A 42 9.12 -0.26 12.30
CA VAL A 42 9.36 0.46 11.06
C VAL A 42 8.73 1.85 11.11
N MET A 43 7.57 2.00 11.74
CA MET A 43 6.96 3.32 11.89
C MET A 43 7.76 4.24 12.82
N THR A 44 8.34 3.73 13.90
CA THR A 44 9.20 4.55 14.77
C THR A 44 10.51 4.94 14.09
N HIS A 45 11.16 4.01 13.38
CA HIS A 45 12.42 4.28 12.68
C HIS A 45 12.22 5.14 11.43
N GLY A 46 11.11 4.94 10.71
CA GLY A 46 10.80 5.64 9.47
C GLY A 46 10.67 7.15 9.61
N ILE A 47 10.28 7.65 10.79
CA ILE A 47 10.25 9.09 11.06
C ILE A 47 11.65 9.69 10.97
N ASP A 48 12.65 9.02 11.53
CA ASP A 48 14.04 9.50 11.51
C ASP A 48 14.64 9.40 10.10
N VAL A 49 14.28 8.35 9.35
CA VAL A 49 14.65 8.19 7.93
C VAL A 49 14.11 9.34 7.08
N VAL A 50 12.81 9.66 7.20
CA VAL A 50 12.16 10.71 6.41
C VAL A 50 12.64 12.12 6.81
N ARG A 51 13.12 12.29 8.04
CA ARG A 51 13.74 13.54 8.52
C ARG A 51 15.17 13.74 8.00
N GLY A 52 15.73 12.76 7.30
CA GLY A 52 17.08 12.81 6.74
C GLY A 52 18.19 12.56 7.77
N VAL A 53 17.87 11.96 8.93
CA VAL A 53 18.90 11.52 9.90
C VAL A 53 19.83 10.47 9.29
N TYR A 54 19.32 9.73 8.31
CA TYR A 54 20.02 8.67 7.57
C TYR A 54 20.22 9.00 6.09
N ASP A 55 20.06 10.26 5.68
CA ASP A 55 20.35 10.67 4.28
C ASP A 55 21.86 10.85 4.11
N ASP A 56 22.47 10.09 3.20
CA ASP A 56 23.85 10.31 2.73
C ASP A 56 23.84 10.74 1.25
N PRO A 57 24.51 11.83 0.86
CA PRO A 57 24.65 12.23 -0.54
C PRO A 57 25.30 11.18 -1.45
N ASP A 58 26.09 10.26 -0.87
CA ASP A 58 26.76 9.19 -1.59
C ASP A 58 25.90 7.90 -1.67
N ASP A 59 24.71 7.89 -1.07
CA ASP A 59 23.81 6.73 -1.11
C ASP A 59 23.28 6.46 -2.54
N PRO A 60 23.23 5.19 -2.98
CA PRO A 60 22.73 4.85 -4.31
C PRO A 60 21.21 5.02 -4.40
N GLY A 61 20.76 6.01 -5.17
CA GLY A 61 19.35 6.22 -5.47
C GLY A 61 19.10 7.49 -6.27
N ALA A 62 18.00 7.52 -7.02
CA ALA A 62 17.65 8.68 -7.84
C ALA A 62 17.04 9.85 -7.04
N ILE A 63 16.48 9.56 -5.85
CA ILE A 63 15.78 10.52 -5.00
C ILE A 63 16.05 10.21 -3.53
N ASN A 64 15.99 11.22 -2.66
CA ASN A 64 16.15 11.04 -1.21
C ASN A 64 14.91 10.42 -0.55
N HIS A 65 15.02 10.00 0.71
CA HIS A 65 13.96 9.33 1.44
C HIS A 65 12.67 10.16 1.55
N PHE A 66 12.78 11.47 1.76
CA PHE A 66 11.63 12.37 1.86
C PHE A 66 10.88 12.52 0.53
N GLN A 67 11.62 12.65 -0.58
CA GLN A 67 11.07 12.70 -1.94
C GLN A 67 10.37 11.39 -2.30
N ALA A 68 10.96 10.24 -1.95
CA ALA A 68 10.36 8.93 -2.16
C ALA A 68 9.03 8.79 -1.40
N LEU A 69 8.99 9.20 -0.13
CA LEU A 69 7.75 9.21 0.66
C LEU A 69 6.72 10.16 0.04
N SER A 70 7.13 11.37 -0.35
CA SER A 70 6.23 12.37 -0.93
C SER A 70 5.60 11.88 -2.23
N ALA A 71 6.37 11.22 -3.09
CA ALA A 71 5.85 10.59 -4.31
C ALA A 71 4.83 9.48 -4.00
N ALA A 72 5.13 8.62 -3.02
CA ALA A 72 4.21 7.56 -2.60
C ALA A 72 2.92 8.11 -1.95
N LEU A 73 3.03 9.17 -1.14
CA LEU A 73 1.89 9.82 -0.51
C LEU A 73 1.01 10.56 -1.53
N SER A 74 1.62 11.23 -2.50
CA SER A 74 0.89 11.90 -3.59
C SER A 74 0.00 10.91 -4.38
N ALA A 75 0.49 9.69 -4.60
CA ALA A 75 -0.27 8.65 -5.28
C ALA A 75 -1.41 8.07 -4.44
N THR A 76 -1.34 8.15 -3.11
CA THR A 76 -2.27 7.46 -2.20
C THR A 76 -3.23 8.39 -1.48
N VAL A 77 -2.91 9.67 -1.34
CA VAL A 77 -3.75 10.69 -0.70
C VAL A 77 -4.37 11.58 -1.77
N GLY A 78 -5.70 11.51 -1.89
CA GLY A 78 -6.43 12.35 -2.84
C GLY A 78 -7.90 12.54 -2.47
N LEU A 79 -8.61 13.28 -3.32
CA LEU A 79 -10.06 13.56 -3.17
C LEU A 79 -10.88 12.27 -3.02
N GLY A 80 -10.47 11.19 -3.70
CA GLY A 80 -11.09 9.88 -3.60
C GLY A 80 -11.13 9.32 -2.18
N ASN A 81 -10.07 9.52 -1.39
CA ASN A 81 -10.03 9.03 0.00
C ASN A 81 -10.96 9.84 0.90
N ILE A 82 -11.02 11.16 0.69
CA ILE A 82 -11.90 12.04 1.48
C ILE A 82 -13.37 11.70 1.18
N ALA A 83 -13.73 11.61 -0.10
CA ALA A 83 -15.07 11.22 -0.52
C ALA A 83 -15.42 9.79 -0.10
N GLY A 84 -14.47 8.85 -0.20
CA GLY A 84 -14.65 7.46 0.19
C GLY A 84 -14.91 7.30 1.69
N VAL A 85 -14.18 8.05 2.54
CA VAL A 85 -14.44 8.07 3.98
C VAL A 85 -15.82 8.66 4.28
N ALA A 86 -16.20 9.76 3.63
CA ALA A 86 -17.53 10.36 3.80
C ALA A 86 -18.65 9.38 3.39
N LEU A 87 -18.50 8.67 2.27
CA LEU A 87 -19.45 7.66 1.81
C LEU A 87 -19.52 6.46 2.76
N ALA A 88 -18.39 5.98 3.26
CA ALA A 88 -18.36 4.84 4.18
C ALA A 88 -19.04 5.17 5.51
N ILE A 89 -18.83 6.38 6.05
CA ILE A 89 -19.51 6.83 7.25
C ILE A 89 -21.01 7.07 6.97
N GLY A 90 -21.34 7.67 5.83
CA GLY A 90 -22.72 7.93 5.44
C GLY A 90 -23.54 6.65 5.25
N ALA A 91 -22.95 5.60 4.65
CA ALA A 91 -23.61 4.34 4.37
C ALA A 91 -23.51 3.33 5.54
N GLY A 92 -22.35 3.24 6.19
CA GLY A 92 -22.05 2.24 7.23
C GLY A 92 -22.14 2.77 8.66
N GLY A 93 -22.41 4.06 8.85
CA GLY A 93 -22.41 4.71 10.14
C GLY A 93 -21.00 5.00 10.70
N PRO A 94 -20.92 5.63 11.89
CA PRO A 94 -19.64 6.06 12.47
C PRO A 94 -18.68 4.90 12.81
N GLY A 95 -19.20 3.68 12.96
CA GLY A 95 -18.39 2.48 13.20
C GLY A 95 -17.45 2.11 12.04
N ALA A 96 -17.69 2.63 10.83
CA ALA A 96 -16.82 2.41 9.68
C ALA A 96 -15.38 2.89 9.92
N LEU A 97 -15.19 3.98 10.67
CA LEU A 97 -13.86 4.52 10.97
C LEU A 97 -12.98 3.55 11.77
N VAL A 98 -13.57 2.85 12.74
CA VAL A 98 -12.85 1.86 13.55
C VAL A 98 -12.31 0.74 12.66
N TRP A 99 -13.15 0.25 11.75
CA TRP A 99 -12.75 -0.78 10.79
C TRP A 99 -11.71 -0.29 9.79
N MET A 100 -11.79 0.96 9.34
CA MET A 100 -10.75 1.55 8.48
C MET A 100 -9.38 1.57 9.16
N TRP A 101 -9.30 1.93 10.44
CA TRP A 101 -8.04 1.88 11.19
C TRP A 101 -7.52 0.46 11.37
N ILE A 102 -8.39 -0.51 11.65
CA ILE A 102 -8.00 -1.93 11.77
C ILE A 102 -7.43 -2.45 10.44
N VAL A 103 -8.14 -2.22 9.33
CA VAL A 103 -7.69 -2.65 8.00
C VAL A 103 -6.41 -1.92 7.62
N GLY A 104 -6.31 -0.61 7.89
CA GLY A 104 -5.10 0.18 7.66
C GLY A 104 -3.90 -0.36 8.43
N PHE A 105 -4.09 -0.77 9.68
CA PHE A 105 -3.05 -1.38 10.50
C PHE A 105 -2.48 -2.67 9.89
N PHE A 106 -3.35 -3.60 9.47
CA PHE A 106 -2.90 -4.82 8.79
C PHE A 106 -2.35 -4.54 7.38
N GLY A 107 -2.86 -3.50 6.72
CA GLY A 107 -2.35 -3.03 5.43
C GLY A 107 -0.91 -2.51 5.49
N MET A 108 -0.49 -1.92 6.61
CA MET A 108 0.91 -1.49 6.80
C MET A 108 1.89 -2.67 6.70
N ALA A 109 1.55 -3.83 7.28
CA ALA A 109 2.39 -5.02 7.20
C ALA A 109 2.47 -5.54 5.76
N LEU A 110 1.34 -5.56 5.04
CA LEU A 110 1.29 -5.94 3.63
C LEU A 110 2.20 -5.04 2.78
N LYS A 111 2.08 -3.72 2.99
CA LYS A 111 2.83 -2.73 2.22
C LYS A 111 4.33 -2.80 2.51
N ASN A 112 4.71 -3.07 3.76
CA ASN A 112 6.10 -3.26 4.13
C ASN A 112 6.73 -4.45 3.40
N VAL A 113 6.02 -5.59 3.31
CA VAL A 113 6.48 -6.76 2.55
C VAL A 113 6.60 -6.42 1.06
N GLU A 114 5.59 -5.77 0.49
CA GLU A 114 5.59 -5.37 -0.93
C GLU A 114 6.79 -4.47 -1.28
N ILE A 115 7.06 -3.44 -0.48
CA ILE A 115 8.18 -2.52 -0.70
C ILE A 115 9.52 -3.25 -0.50
N THR A 116 9.62 -4.13 0.50
CA THR A 116 10.83 -4.91 0.73
C THR A 116 11.15 -5.80 -0.48
N LEU A 117 10.15 -6.50 -1.02
CA LEU A 117 10.33 -7.31 -2.23
C LEU A 117 10.66 -6.43 -3.44
N ALA A 118 9.99 -5.29 -3.59
CA ALA A 118 10.30 -4.34 -4.67
C ALA A 118 11.75 -3.85 -4.62
N MET A 119 12.32 -3.63 -3.44
CA MET A 119 13.73 -3.25 -3.27
C MET A 119 14.71 -4.41 -3.51
N MET A 120 14.34 -5.64 -3.18
CA MET A 120 15.19 -6.82 -3.45
C MET A 120 15.28 -7.16 -4.94
N TYR A 121 14.19 -6.98 -5.69
CA TYR A 121 14.09 -7.37 -7.10
C TYR A 121 14.15 -6.17 -8.08
N ARG A 122 14.48 -4.97 -7.61
CA ARG A 122 14.55 -3.78 -8.47
C ARG A 122 15.60 -3.95 -9.56
N ASP A 123 15.30 -3.40 -10.74
CA ASP A 123 16.24 -3.22 -11.82
C ASP A 123 16.98 -1.88 -11.62
N THR A 124 18.31 -1.96 -11.51
CA THR A 124 19.22 -0.81 -11.37
C THR A 124 20.15 -0.69 -12.57
N SER A 125 19.77 -1.23 -13.74
CA SER A 125 20.55 -1.11 -14.98
C SER A 125 20.74 0.36 -15.41
N ASP A 126 19.75 1.20 -15.13
CA ASP A 126 19.83 2.65 -15.23
C ASP A 126 19.90 3.26 -13.80
N PRO A 127 21.08 3.77 -13.37
CA PRO A 127 21.24 4.38 -12.04
C PRO A 127 20.39 5.64 -11.83
N GLU A 128 20.09 6.40 -12.89
CA GLU A 128 19.27 7.61 -12.80
C GLU A 128 17.77 7.29 -12.77
N ASN A 129 17.38 6.11 -13.23
CA ASN A 129 15.98 5.67 -13.29
C ASN A 129 15.79 4.20 -12.86
N PRO A 130 16.03 3.86 -11.58
CA PRO A 130 15.80 2.53 -11.07
C PRO A 130 14.31 2.18 -11.10
N SER A 131 13.97 0.96 -11.49
CA SER A 131 12.59 0.49 -11.58
C SER A 131 12.36 -0.74 -10.69
N GLY A 132 11.22 -0.80 -10.03
CA GLY A 132 10.87 -1.88 -9.12
C GLY A 132 9.35 -2.03 -8.99
N GLY A 133 8.93 -3.05 -8.26
CA GLY A 133 7.51 -3.32 -8.01
C GLY A 133 7.12 -4.75 -8.32
N ALA A 134 5.82 -5.05 -8.21
CA ALA A 134 5.30 -6.40 -8.35
C ALA A 134 5.67 -7.07 -9.68
N MET A 135 5.80 -6.29 -10.77
CA MET A 135 6.21 -6.83 -12.09
C MET A 135 7.64 -7.41 -12.08
N HIS A 136 8.53 -6.91 -11.23
CA HIS A 136 9.89 -7.44 -11.10
C HIS A 136 9.95 -8.63 -10.13
N VAL A 137 9.03 -8.68 -9.18
CA VAL A 137 8.95 -9.73 -8.15
C VAL A 137 8.38 -11.04 -8.71
N VAL A 138 7.43 -10.96 -9.63
CA VAL A 138 6.70 -12.12 -10.20
C VAL A 138 7.33 -12.63 -11.50
N ARG A 139 8.50 -12.08 -11.88
CA ARG A 139 9.24 -12.45 -13.09
C ARG A 139 9.98 -13.78 -12.91
#